data_AF-A0A1S1U0U2-F1
#
_entry.id   AF-A0A1S1U0U2-F1
#
_cell.length_a   1.000
_cell.length_b   1.000
_cell.length_c   1.000
_cell.angle_alpha   90.00
_cell.angle_beta   90.00
_cell.angle_gamma   90.00
#
_symmetry.space_group_name_H-M   'P 1'
#
loop_
_entity.id
_entity.type
_entity.pdbx_description
1 polymer ?
#
loop_
_entity_poly.entity_id
_entity_poly.type
_entity_poly.pdbx_seq_one_letter_code
_entity_poly.pdbx_strand_id
1 'polypeptide(L)'
;MNVLFLCTGNSCRSILAEATFNHLAPADWRALSAGSHPAGALHPGALALLAKEQISTQGYYSKSWDALPSVPDIVITVCANAAGETCPAYLGPVLRSHWGVDDPGHVTGTDAEKDAAFQVTYGILRARIEAFFALPLEQLRHDPVRLKAEVDNISSVFAPAAPKEALVC
;
A
#
# COMPACT_ATOMS: atom_id res chain seq x y z
N MET A 1 4.47 0.18 16.41
CA MET A 1 4.98 -0.20 15.08
C MET A 1 4.45 0.79 14.05
N ASN A 2 5.34 1.45 13.32
CA ASN A 2 5.01 2.40 12.27
C ASN A 2 5.28 1.79 10.89
N VAL A 3 4.24 1.67 10.07
CA VAL A 3 4.34 1.15 8.69
C VAL A 3 4.11 2.30 7.70
N LEU A 4 5.06 2.55 6.81
CA LEU A 4 4.94 3.59 5.79
C LEU A 4 4.54 2.99 4.45
N PHE A 5 3.39 3.41 3.91
CA PHE A 5 2.97 3.12 2.55
C PHE A 5 3.43 4.22 1.59
N LEU A 6 4.23 3.85 0.60
CA LEU A 6 4.79 4.77 -0.40
C LEU A 6 4.21 4.53 -1.79
N CYS A 7 3.79 5.60 -2.44
CA CYS A 7 3.56 5.63 -3.88
C CYS A 7 4.14 6.91 -4.48
N THR A 8 3.85 7.20 -5.76
CA THR A 8 4.35 8.42 -6.41
C THR A 8 3.62 9.66 -5.89
N GLY A 9 2.30 9.70 -6.03
CA GLY A 9 1.50 10.90 -5.78
C GLY A 9 0.96 11.09 -4.36
N ASN A 10 0.99 10.06 -3.51
CA ASN A 10 0.28 10.06 -2.22
C ASN A 10 -1.14 10.64 -2.31
N SER A 11 -1.93 10.04 -3.21
CA SER A 11 -3.27 10.53 -3.56
C SER A 11 -4.31 9.40 -3.60
N CYS A 12 -3.94 8.23 -4.13
CA CYS A 12 -4.81 7.04 -4.24
C CYS A 12 -4.33 5.88 -3.33
N ARG A 13 -3.44 5.04 -3.87
CA ARG A 13 -3.04 3.73 -3.31
C ARG A 13 -2.53 3.81 -1.87
N SER A 14 -1.56 4.69 -1.60
CA SER A 14 -0.99 4.80 -0.25
C SER A 14 -1.96 5.39 0.78
N ILE A 15 -2.95 6.17 0.35
CA ILE A 15 -4.01 6.71 1.20
C ILE A 15 -5.04 5.64 1.53
N LEU A 16 -5.45 4.85 0.53
CA LEU A 16 -6.28 3.67 0.76
C LEU A 16 -5.60 2.71 1.75
N ALA A 17 -4.29 2.46 1.59
CA ALA A 17 -3.53 1.62 2.49
C ALA A 17 -3.42 2.19 3.92
N GLU A 18 -3.06 3.47 4.07
CA GLU A 18 -2.94 4.12 5.39
C GLU A 18 -4.28 4.12 6.14
N ALA A 19 -5.36 4.51 5.47
CA ALA A 19 -6.69 4.58 6.07
C ALA A 19 -7.20 3.19 6.48
N THR A 20 -7.08 2.21 5.60
CA THR A 20 -7.51 0.82 5.86
C THR A 20 -6.71 0.19 6.99
N PHE A 21 -5.39 0.37 6.98
CA PHE A 21 -4.53 -0.14 8.05
C PHE A 21 -4.92 0.48 9.38
N ASN A 22 -5.02 1.81 9.48
CA ASN A 22 -5.33 2.48 10.74
C ASN A 22 -6.74 2.17 11.25
N HIS A 23 -7.69 1.87 10.37
CA HIS A 23 -9.03 1.43 10.75
C HIS A 23 -9.05 0.03 11.39
N LEU A 24 -8.18 -0.86 10.91
CA LEU A 24 -8.11 -2.26 11.34
C LEU A 24 -6.99 -2.54 12.37
N ALA A 25 -6.12 -1.56 12.62
CA ALA A 25 -4.89 -1.74 13.35
C ALA A 25 -5.14 -2.14 14.82
N PRO A 26 -4.34 -3.08 15.36
CA PRO A 26 -4.21 -3.28 16.79
C PRO A 26 -3.72 -2.00 17.50
N ALA A 27 -3.85 -1.97 18.82
CA ALA A 27 -3.24 -0.91 19.62
C ALA A 27 -1.73 -0.80 19.35
N ASP A 28 -1.20 0.43 19.38
CA ASP A 28 0.21 0.77 19.17
C ASP A 28 0.76 0.52 17.75
N TRP A 29 -0.10 0.17 16.79
CA TRP A 29 0.26 0.05 15.39
C TRP A 29 -0.33 1.22 14.62
N ARG A 30 0.49 1.81 13.75
CA ARG A 30 0.08 2.97 12.96
C ARG A 30 0.65 2.89 11.56
N ALA A 31 -0.20 3.13 10.58
CA ALA A 31 0.24 3.41 9.24
C ALA A 31 0.46 4.90 9.03
N LEU A 32 1.45 5.20 8.20
CA LEU A 32 1.73 6.49 7.60
C LEU A 32 1.69 6.32 6.08
N SER A 33 1.48 7.39 5.35
CA SER A 33 1.71 7.41 3.90
C SER A 33 2.52 8.62 3.46
N ALA A 34 3.21 8.48 2.32
CA ALA A 34 3.89 9.57 1.65
C ALA A 34 4.07 9.30 0.15
N GLY A 35 4.50 10.35 -0.57
CA GLY A 35 4.70 10.36 -2.01
C GLY A 35 6.08 10.90 -2.39
N SER A 36 6.67 10.40 -3.48
CA SER A 36 7.88 11.02 -4.06
C SER A 36 7.62 12.33 -4.76
N HIS A 37 6.44 12.44 -5.36
CA HIS A 37 5.95 13.66 -6.01
C HIS A 37 4.51 13.86 -5.54
N PRO A 38 4.31 14.31 -4.28
CA PRO A 38 2.97 14.46 -3.71
C PRO A 38 2.07 15.30 -4.63
N ALA A 39 0.88 14.80 -4.94
CA ALA A 39 -0.07 15.46 -5.83
C ALA A 39 -0.69 16.72 -5.21
N GLY A 40 -0.52 16.93 -3.90
CA GLY A 40 -1.08 18.05 -3.16
C GLY A 40 -2.55 17.89 -2.77
N ALA A 41 -3.24 16.88 -3.33
CA ALA A 41 -4.63 16.55 -2.99
C ALA A 41 -4.86 15.03 -2.99
N LEU A 42 -5.87 14.61 -2.22
CA LEU A 42 -6.34 13.22 -2.20
C LEU A 42 -7.27 12.98 -3.39
N HIS A 43 -7.21 11.78 -3.97
CA HIS A 43 -8.01 11.46 -5.14
C HIS A 43 -9.48 11.28 -4.73
N PRO A 44 -10.45 11.92 -5.43
CA PRO A 44 -11.87 11.83 -5.07
C PRO A 44 -12.40 10.40 -5.03
N GLY A 45 -11.97 9.53 -5.96
CA GLY A 45 -12.34 8.11 -5.96
C GLY A 45 -11.85 7.35 -4.73
N ALA A 46 -10.66 7.68 -4.19
CA ALA A 46 -10.18 7.06 -2.96
C ALA A 46 -11.01 7.51 -1.76
N LEU A 47 -11.35 8.80 -1.67
CA LEU A 47 -12.22 9.34 -0.62
C LEU A 47 -13.62 8.73 -0.67
N ALA A 48 -14.21 8.64 -1.86
CA ALA A 48 -15.53 8.05 -2.06
C ALA A 48 -15.56 6.59 -1.64
N LEU A 49 -14.52 5.82 -1.97
CA LEU A 49 -14.40 4.42 -1.56
C LEU A 49 -14.27 4.28 -0.04
N LEU A 50 -13.39 5.05 0.60
CA LEU A 50 -13.23 5.02 2.06
C LEU A 50 -14.53 5.37 2.79
N ALA A 51 -15.28 6.35 2.27
CA ALA A 51 -16.60 6.69 2.80
C ALA A 51 -17.61 5.54 2.65
N LYS A 52 -17.63 4.84 1.51
CA LYS A 52 -18.48 3.64 1.28
C LYS A 52 -18.16 2.52 2.28
N GLU A 53 -16.88 2.33 2.58
CA GLU A 53 -16.38 1.34 3.55
C GLU A 53 -16.47 1.83 5.02
N GLN A 54 -17.04 3.02 5.26
CA GLN A 54 -17.18 3.62 6.58
C GLN A 54 -15.84 3.86 7.30
N ILE A 55 -14.77 4.07 6.53
CA ILE A 55 -13.43 4.39 7.02
C ILE A 55 -13.26 5.92 7.04
N SER A 56 -12.88 6.45 8.21
CA SER A 56 -12.62 7.89 8.37
C SER A 56 -11.48 8.35 7.48
N THR A 57 -11.63 9.52 6.86
CA THR A 57 -10.58 10.19 6.07
C THR A 57 -9.95 11.37 6.79
N GLN A 58 -10.35 11.61 8.06
CA GLN A 58 -9.93 12.79 8.81
C GLN A 58 -8.41 12.77 9.09
N GLY A 59 -7.75 13.87 8.76
CA GLY A 59 -6.32 14.06 9.03
C GLY A 59 -5.38 13.47 7.96
N TYR A 60 -5.90 12.82 6.93
CA TYR A 60 -5.11 12.42 5.77
C TYR A 60 -4.95 13.58 4.78
N TYR A 61 -3.76 13.69 4.21
CA TYR A 61 -3.41 14.68 3.19
C TYR A 61 -2.19 14.19 2.40
N SER A 62 -2.04 14.69 1.18
CA SER A 62 -0.91 14.36 0.31
C SER A 62 0.37 15.03 0.82
N LYS A 63 1.44 14.25 1.06
CA LYS A 63 2.70 14.74 1.66
C LYS A 63 3.94 13.98 1.20
N SER A 64 5.10 14.65 1.29
CA SER A 64 6.42 14.03 1.12
C SER A 64 6.78 13.21 2.36
N TRP A 65 7.71 12.26 2.23
CA TRP A 65 8.26 11.54 3.39
C TRP A 65 9.02 12.45 4.35
N ASP A 66 9.44 13.63 3.91
CA ASP A 66 10.09 14.63 4.77
C ASP A 66 9.13 15.21 5.83
N ALA A 67 7.82 15.08 5.60
CA ALA A 67 6.78 15.56 6.49
C ALA A 67 6.19 14.44 7.38
N LEU A 68 6.86 13.30 7.50
CA LEU A 68 6.38 12.20 8.34
C LEU A 68 6.51 12.57 9.82
N PRO A 69 5.49 12.30 10.64
CA PRO A 69 5.49 12.63 12.07
C PRO A 69 6.39 11.71 12.89
N SER A 70 6.81 10.58 12.33
CA SER A 70 7.62 9.56 12.99
C SER A 70 8.40 8.75 11.98
N VAL A 71 9.52 8.18 12.43
CA VAL A 71 10.32 7.25 11.62
C VAL A 71 9.56 5.92 11.46
N PRO A 72 9.45 5.37 10.24
CA PRO A 72 8.84 4.07 10.02
C PRO A 72 9.79 2.93 10.41
N ASP A 73 9.21 1.84 10.92
CA ASP A 73 9.91 0.58 11.16
C ASP A 73 9.97 -0.25 9.87
N ILE A 74 8.89 -0.18 9.07
CA ILE A 74 8.71 -0.90 7.81
C ILE A 74 8.24 0.06 6.73
N VAL A 75 8.82 -0.05 5.54
CA VAL A 75 8.41 0.71 4.35
C VAL A 75 7.87 -0.25 3.28
N ILE A 76 6.66 0.01 2.82
CA ILE A 76 5.95 -0.77 1.81
C ILE A 76 5.69 0.15 0.62
N THR A 77 6.31 -0.17 -0.52
CA THR A 77 6.00 0.50 -1.79
C THR A 77 4.81 -0.18 -2.46
N VAL A 78 3.84 0.60 -2.94
CA VAL A 78 2.59 0.09 -3.54
C VAL A 78 2.44 0.47 -5.02
N CYS A 79 3.44 1.11 -5.61
CA CYS A 79 3.55 1.37 -7.05
C CYS A 79 3.57 0.04 -7.83
N ALA A 80 2.96 -0.03 -9.01
CA ALA A 80 3.14 -1.18 -9.88
C ALA A 80 4.41 -0.99 -10.72
N ASN A 81 5.49 -1.71 -10.39
CA ASN A 81 6.73 -1.70 -11.19
C ASN A 81 6.49 -2.09 -12.66
N ALA A 82 5.50 -2.95 -12.92
CA ALA A 82 5.14 -3.40 -14.27
C ALA A 82 4.60 -2.27 -15.18
N ALA A 83 4.15 -1.15 -14.59
CA ALA A 83 3.67 0.02 -15.33
C ALA A 83 4.79 1.04 -15.64
N GLY A 84 6.06 0.72 -15.37
CA GLY A 84 7.19 1.63 -15.59
C GLY A 84 7.31 2.75 -14.54
N GLU A 85 6.65 2.61 -13.39
CA GLU A 85 6.77 3.58 -12.29
C GLU A 85 8.12 3.43 -11.58
N THR A 86 8.93 4.50 -11.55
CA THR A 86 10.13 4.56 -10.70
C THR A 86 9.67 4.63 -9.24
N CYS A 87 9.73 3.50 -8.53
CA CYS A 87 9.36 3.48 -7.12
C CYS A 87 10.29 4.38 -6.27
N PRO A 88 9.74 5.11 -5.29
CA PRO A 88 10.53 5.96 -4.42
C PRO A 88 11.61 5.18 -3.66
N ALA A 89 12.86 5.64 -3.72
CA ALA A 89 13.94 5.08 -2.93
C ALA A 89 13.95 5.71 -1.53
N TYR A 90 13.35 5.04 -0.55
CA TYR A 90 13.55 5.39 0.85
C TYR A 90 14.94 4.88 1.30
N LEU A 91 15.83 5.81 1.66
CA LEU A 91 17.25 5.53 1.96
C LEU A 91 17.54 5.25 3.45
N GLY A 92 16.52 5.22 4.31
CA GLY A 92 16.70 4.87 5.72
C GLY A 92 17.02 3.38 5.94
N PRO A 93 17.70 3.01 7.04
CA PRO A 93 18.01 1.61 7.39
C PRO A 93 16.78 0.90 7.95
N VAL A 94 15.77 0.69 7.10
CA VAL A 94 14.46 0.13 7.48
C VAL A 94 14.14 -1.10 6.64
N LEU A 95 13.30 -1.98 7.17
CA LEU A 95 12.80 -3.12 6.41
C LEU A 95 11.95 -2.60 5.24
N ARG A 96 12.20 -3.14 4.04
CA ARG A 96 11.54 -2.71 2.81
C ARG A 96 10.89 -3.89 2.12
N SER A 97 9.66 -3.66 1.67
CA SER A 97 8.90 -4.58 0.82
C SER A 97 8.14 -3.84 -0.28
N HIS A 98 7.64 -4.60 -1.24
CA HIS A 98 6.93 -4.10 -2.41
C HIS A 98 5.64 -4.88 -2.62
N TRP A 99 4.51 -4.20 -2.46
CA TRP A 99 3.17 -4.72 -2.65
C TRP A 99 2.52 -4.01 -3.84
N GLY A 100 3.08 -4.23 -5.04
CA GLY A 100 2.61 -3.57 -6.25
C GLY A 100 1.12 -3.81 -6.50
N VAL A 101 0.40 -2.72 -6.78
CA VAL A 101 -1.00 -2.71 -7.21
C VAL A 101 -1.19 -1.65 -8.29
N ASP A 102 -2.07 -1.93 -9.25
CA ASP A 102 -2.41 -1.00 -10.32
C ASP A 102 -2.98 0.29 -9.75
N ASP A 103 -2.69 1.42 -10.42
CA ASP A 103 -3.21 2.72 -10.02
C ASP A 103 -4.65 2.89 -10.53
N PRO A 104 -5.67 2.88 -9.64
CA PRO A 104 -7.05 3.08 -10.06
C PRO A 104 -7.28 4.52 -10.55
N GLY A 105 -6.40 5.48 -10.22
CA GLY A 105 -6.50 6.86 -10.68
C GLY A 105 -6.17 7.07 -12.16
N HIS A 106 -5.52 6.10 -12.82
CA HIS A 106 -5.23 6.15 -14.26
C HIS A 106 -6.27 5.43 -15.12
N VAL A 107 -7.26 4.76 -14.50
CA VAL A 107 -8.31 4.06 -15.24
C VAL A 107 -9.24 5.07 -15.90
N THR A 108 -9.38 4.95 -17.21
CA THR A 108 -10.33 5.73 -18.02
C THR A 108 -11.55 4.86 -18.38
N GLY A 109 -12.68 5.49 -18.67
CA GLY A 109 -13.93 4.78 -18.95
C GLY A 109 -15.12 5.34 -18.16
N THR A 110 -16.16 4.53 -18.06
CA THR A 110 -17.38 4.79 -17.31
C THR A 110 -17.11 4.88 -15.81
N ASP A 111 -18.01 5.51 -15.06
CA ASP A 111 -17.89 5.60 -13.60
C ASP A 111 -17.93 4.22 -12.94
N ALA A 112 -18.66 3.27 -13.51
CA ALA A 112 -18.70 1.88 -13.04
C ALA A 112 -17.34 1.17 -13.19
N GLU A 113 -16.64 1.39 -14.31
CA GLU A 113 -15.31 0.82 -14.55
C GLU A 113 -14.26 1.43 -13.61
N LYS A 114 -14.31 2.74 -13.39
CA LYS A 114 -13.44 3.42 -12.42
C LYS A 114 -13.70 2.94 -11.00
N ASP A 115 -14.97 2.87 -10.59
CA ASP A 115 -15.35 2.36 -9.27
C ASP A 115 -14.90 0.91 -9.07
N ALA A 116 -15.04 0.06 -10.10
CA ALA A 116 -14.56 -1.32 -10.06
C ALA A 116 -13.03 -1.39 -9.88
N ALA A 117 -12.27 -0.53 -10.56
CA ALA A 117 -10.81 -0.47 -10.37
C ALA A 117 -10.43 -0.08 -8.94
N PHE A 118 -11.10 0.93 -8.37
CA PHE A 118 -10.90 1.32 -6.97
C PHE A 118 -11.20 0.17 -6.00
N GLN A 119 -12.29 -0.57 -6.23
CA GLN A 119 -12.66 -1.74 -5.43
C GLN A 119 -11.62 -2.86 -5.52
N VAL A 120 -11.11 -3.16 -6.71
CA VAL A 120 -10.05 -4.17 -6.91
C VAL A 120 -8.77 -3.77 -6.17
N THR A 121 -8.29 -2.54 -6.35
CA THR A 121 -7.09 -2.04 -5.66
C THR A 121 -7.27 -2.11 -4.14
N TYR A 122 -8.43 -1.69 -3.63
CA TYR A 122 -8.74 -1.74 -2.20
C TYR A 122 -8.78 -3.16 -1.66
N GLY A 123 -9.46 -4.09 -2.35
CA GLY A 123 -9.55 -5.49 -1.93
C GLY A 123 -8.17 -6.14 -1.80
N ILE A 124 -7.29 -5.90 -2.77
CA ILE A 124 -5.91 -6.40 -2.73
C ILE A 124 -5.15 -5.80 -1.54
N LEU A 125 -5.19 -4.48 -1.36
CA LEU A 125 -4.49 -3.80 -0.26
C LEU A 125 -5.01 -4.27 1.10
N ARG A 126 -6.32 -4.37 1.28
CA ARG A 126 -6.96 -4.83 2.51
C ARG A 126 -6.52 -6.25 2.86
N ALA A 127 -6.60 -7.17 1.90
CA ALA A 127 -6.19 -8.55 2.13
C ALA A 127 -4.70 -8.68 2.51
N ARG A 128 -3.83 -7.89 1.88
CA ARG A 128 -2.40 -7.84 2.23
C ARG A 128 -2.17 -7.26 3.62
N ILE A 129 -2.91 -6.22 4.01
CA ILE A 129 -2.89 -5.64 5.35
C ILE A 129 -3.35 -6.66 6.41
N GLU A 130 -4.45 -7.37 6.14
CA GLU A 130 -4.97 -8.41 7.04
C GLU A 130 -3.97 -9.57 7.18
N ALA A 131 -3.34 -10.02 6.08
CA ALA A 131 -2.27 -11.00 6.11
C ALA A 131 -1.05 -10.52 6.92
N PHE A 132 -0.72 -9.24 6.85
CA PHE A 132 0.35 -8.64 7.64
C PHE A 132 0.04 -8.64 9.14
N PHE A 133 -1.20 -8.35 9.54
CA PHE A 133 -1.63 -8.47 10.93
C PHE A 133 -1.61 -9.91 11.45
N ALA A 134 -1.76 -10.90 10.56
CA ALA A 134 -1.69 -12.31 10.92
C ALA A 134 -0.25 -12.84 11.11
N LEU A 135 0.79 -12.05 10.80
CA LEU A 135 2.18 -12.47 11.00
C LEU A 135 2.51 -12.63 12.49
N PRO A 136 3.26 -13.68 12.88
CA PRO A 136 3.70 -13.89 14.26
C PRO A 136 4.88 -12.96 14.61
N LEU A 137 4.65 -11.64 14.64
CA LEU A 137 5.70 -10.63 14.75
C LEU A 137 6.59 -10.81 16.00
N GLU A 138 6.03 -11.26 17.11
CA GLU A 138 6.80 -11.50 18.35
C GLU A 138 7.84 -12.62 18.18
N GLN A 139 7.56 -13.61 17.34
CA GLN A 139 8.52 -14.68 17.00
C GLN A 139 9.54 -14.19 15.96
N LEU A 140 9.12 -13.30 15.07
CA LEU A 140 9.94 -12.77 13.97
C LEU A 140 10.82 -11.59 14.39
N ARG A 141 10.59 -10.96 15.54
CA ARG A 141 11.28 -9.73 15.97
C ARG A 141 12.81 -9.86 16.04
N HIS A 142 13.31 -11.07 16.29
CA HIS A 142 14.74 -11.38 16.41
C HIS A 142 15.34 -11.97 15.12
N ASP A 143 14.53 -12.08 14.07
CA ASP A 143 14.93 -12.64 12.78
C ASP A 143 14.50 -11.68 11.64
N PRO A 144 15.25 -10.58 11.42
CA PRO A 144 14.91 -9.58 10.42
C PRO A 144 14.91 -10.14 8.99
N VAL A 145 15.69 -11.21 8.74
CA VAL A 145 15.73 -11.88 7.43
C VAL A 145 14.43 -12.61 7.17
N ARG A 146 13.96 -13.40 8.14
CA ARG A 146 12.67 -14.09 8.04
C ARG A 146 11.50 -13.12 8.04
N LEU A 147 11.51 -12.09 8.90
CA LEU A 147 10.48 -11.05 8.88
C LEU A 147 10.37 -10.43 7.49
N LYS A 148 11.50 -10.07 6.86
CA LYS A 148 11.50 -9.55 5.50
C LYS A 148 10.89 -10.54 4.50
N ALA A 149 11.29 -11.81 4.56
CA ALA A 149 10.76 -12.83 3.66
C ALA A 149 9.23 -12.99 3.78
N GLU A 150 8.70 -13.01 5.00
CA GLU A 150 7.25 -13.11 5.22
C GLU A 150 6.51 -11.87 4.70
N VAL A 151 7.05 -10.67 4.94
CA VAL A 151 6.44 -9.42 4.43
C VAL A 151 6.50 -9.36 2.89
N ASP A 152 7.56 -9.88 2.27
CA ASP A 152 7.65 -9.99 0.81
C ASP A 152 6.66 -11.01 0.24
N ASN A 153 6.44 -12.15 0.92
CA ASN A 153 5.48 -13.17 0.48
C ASN A 153 4.04 -12.63 0.41
N ILE A 154 3.69 -11.68 1.27
CA ILE A 154 2.37 -11.01 1.26
C ILE A 154 2.08 -10.33 -0.09
N SER A 155 3.11 -9.91 -0.84
CA SER A 155 2.91 -9.33 -2.18
C SER A 155 2.16 -10.25 -3.14
N SER A 156 2.20 -11.57 -2.93
CA SER A 156 1.50 -12.57 -3.76
C SER A 156 0.04 -12.79 -3.37
N VAL A 157 -0.41 -12.26 -2.22
CA VAL A 157 -1.80 -12.36 -1.78
C VAL A 157 -2.70 -11.62 -2.78
N PHE A 158 -3.64 -12.36 -3.37
CA PHE A 158 -4.50 -11.94 -4.48
C PHE A 158 -3.77 -11.56 -5.79
N ALA A 159 -2.53 -12.01 -5.99
CA ALA A 159 -1.93 -11.94 -7.33
C ALA A 159 -2.70 -12.89 -8.27
N PRO A 160 -3.14 -12.44 -9.47
CA PRO A 160 -3.54 -13.38 -10.50
C PRO A 160 -2.35 -14.31 -10.77
N ALA A 161 -2.61 -15.61 -10.96
CA ALA A 161 -1.56 -16.57 -11.27
C ALA A 161 -0.70 -16.02 -12.41
N ALA A 162 0.61 -15.92 -12.20
CA ALA A 162 1.54 -15.51 -13.26
C ALA A 162 1.27 -16.37 -14.49
N PRO A 163 1.21 -15.80 -15.71
CA PRO A 163 1.13 -16.61 -16.91
C PRO A 163 2.36 -17.53 -16.88
N LYS A 164 2.11 -18.85 -16.87
CA LYS A 164 3.17 -19.84 -17.11
C LYS A 164 3.83 -19.41 -18.41
N GLU A 165 5.13 -19.10 -18.35
CA GLU A 165 5.94 -18.87 -19.54
C GLU A 165 5.57 -19.96 -20.56
N ALA A 166 5.06 -19.52 -21.70
CA ALA A 166 4.89 -20.41 -22.83
C ALA A 166 6.30 -20.88 -23.19
N LEU A 167 6.64 -22.10 -22.78
CA LEU A 167 7.74 -22.85 -23.38
C LEU A 167 7.43 -22.90 -24.87
N VAL A 168 8.14 -22.06 -25.62
CA VAL A 168 8.25 -22.19 -27.06
C VAL A 168 9.07 -23.47 -27.28
N CYS A 169 8.39 -24.52 -27.74
CA CYS A 169 9.03 -25.66 -28.39
C CYS A 169 9.28 -25.33 -29.86
#